data_AF-A0A6P0DUT5-F1
#
_entry.id   AF-A0A6P0DUT5-F1
#
_cell.length_a   1.000
_cell.length_b   1.000
_cell.length_c   1.000
_cell.angle_alpha   90.00
_cell.angle_beta   90.00
_cell.angle_gamma   90.00
#
_symmetry.space_group_name_H-M   'P 1'
#
loop_
_entity.id
_entity.type
_entity.pdbx_description
1 polymer ?
#
loop_
_entity_poly.entity_id
_entity_poly.type
_entity_poly.pdbx_seq_one_letter_code
_entity_poly.pdbx_strand_id
1 'polypeptide(L)' 'LQVRDNGCGFDLQAAHRDYSYGLLGMNERARLIGATLSIDSAQGTGTTVSIHIPLDGGLKP' A
#
# COMPACT_ATOMS: atom_id res chain seq x y z
N LEU A 1 6.31 6.58 4.13
CA LEU A 1 6.60 6.99 2.73
C LEU A 1 5.31 6.84 1.93
N GLN A 2 5.05 7.74 0.98
CA GLN A 2 3.84 7.69 0.15
C GLN A 2 4.19 7.97 -1.32
N VAL A 3 3.54 7.24 -2.22
CA VAL A 3 3.55 7.47 -3.67
C VAL A 3 2.11 7.67 -4.12
N ARG A 4 1.88 8.69 -4.94
CA ARG A 4 0.56 9.03 -5.50
C ARG A 4 0.66 9.22 -7.00
N ASP A 5 -0.34 8.71 -7.71
CA ASP A 5 -0.60 9.03 -9.10
C ASP A 5 -1.98 9.66 -9.29
N ASN A 6 -2.18 10.29 -10.45
CA ASN A 6 -3.45 10.89 -10.88
C ASN A 6 -4.08 10.09 -12.03
N GLY A 7 -3.86 8.77 -12.07
CA GLY A 7 -4.42 7.88 -13.08
C GLY A 7 -5.92 7.63 -12.89
N CYS A 8 -6.46 6.64 -13.58
CA CYS A 8 -7.89 6.30 -13.49
C CYS A 8 -8.28 5.54 -12.22
N GLY A 9 -7.32 5.11 -11.39
CA GLY A 9 -7.58 4.28 -10.21
C GLY A 9 -8.24 2.93 -10.54
N PHE A 10 -8.52 2.14 -9.52
CA PHE A 10 -9.12 0.81 -9.65
C PHE A 10 -9.94 0.41 -8.42
N ASP A 11 -10.81 -0.60 -8.56
CA ASP A 11 -11.50 -1.20 -7.41
C ASP A 11 -10.53 -2.13 -6.65
N LEU A 12 -10.15 -1.70 -5.45
CA LEU A 12 -9.28 -2.45 -4.55
C LEU A 12 -9.82 -3.83 -4.16
N GLN A 13 -11.13 -3.96 -3.95
CA GLN A 13 -11.73 -5.22 -3.54
C GLN A 13 -11.71 -6.23 -4.69
N ALA A 14 -11.93 -5.78 -5.92
CA ALA A 14 -11.75 -6.60 -7.11
C ALA A 14 -10.27 -7.00 -7.30
N ALA A 15 -9.34 -6.05 -7.20
CA ALA A 15 -7.91 -6.30 -7.38
C ALA A 15 -7.32 -7.30 -6.36
N HIS A 16 -7.86 -7.35 -5.13
CA HIS A 16 -7.49 -8.36 -4.15
C HIS A 16 -8.03 -9.75 -4.47
N ARG A 17 -9.24 -9.86 -5.03
CA ARG A 17 -9.82 -11.16 -5.43
C ARG A 17 -9.10 -11.78 -6.63
N ASP A 18 -8.67 -10.95 -7.57
CA ASP A 18 -8.07 -11.39 -8.83
C ASP A 18 -6.56 -11.73 -8.72
N TYR A 19 -6.02 -11.77 -7.49
CA TYR A 19 -4.61 -12.10 -7.23
C TYR A 19 -3.63 -11.26 -8.06
N SER A 20 -3.64 -9.93 -7.86
CA SER A 20 -2.64 -9.06 -8.48
C SER A 20 -1.24 -9.31 -7.92
N TYR A 21 -0.35 -9.89 -8.73
CA TYR A 21 1.05 -10.18 -8.36
C TYR A 21 1.82 -8.93 -7.90
N GLY A 22 1.52 -7.76 -8.48
CA GLY A 22 2.13 -6.49 -8.08
C GLY A 22 1.74 -6.09 -6.66
N LEU A 23 0.44 -6.12 -6.35
CA LEU A 23 -0.08 -5.77 -5.02
C LEU A 23 0.32 -6.82 -3.96
N LEU A 24 0.30 -8.10 -4.33
CA LEU A 24 0.76 -9.20 -3.48
C LEU A 24 2.24 -9.00 -3.12
N GLY A 25 3.10 -8.83 -4.12
CA GLY A 25 4.53 -8.65 -3.89
C GLY A 25 4.85 -7.38 -3.08
N MET A 26 4.07 -6.30 -3.23
CA MET A 26 4.22 -5.12 -2.37
C MET A 26 3.88 -5.42 -0.91
N ASN A 27 2.79 -6.14 -0.64
CA ASN A 27 2.41 -6.55 0.72
C ASN A 27 3.46 -7.48 1.35
N GLU A 28 3.95 -8.47 0.60
CA GLU A 28 4.99 -9.38 1.05
C GLU A 28 6.28 -8.64 1.41
N ARG A 29 6.75 -7.73 0.52
CA ARG A 29 7.95 -6.93 0.78
C ARG A 29 7.80 -5.98 1.97
N ALA A 30 6.62 -5.36 2.15
CA ALA A 30 6.34 -4.54 3.33
C ALA A 30 6.43 -5.38 4.61
N ARG A 31 5.81 -6.58 4.62
CA ARG A 31 5.87 -7.51 5.75
C ARG A 31 7.30 -7.96 6.08
N LEU A 32 8.14 -8.22 5.07
CA LEU A 32 9.53 -8.66 5.26
C LEU A 32 10.39 -7.66 6.03
N ILE A 33 10.06 -6.36 5.97
CA ILE A 33 10.80 -5.31 6.68
C ILE A 33 10.07 -4.80 7.93
N GLY A 34 9.02 -5.51 8.39
CA GLY A 34 8.23 -5.08 9.55
C GLY A 34 7.34 -3.86 9.30
N ALA A 35 7.05 -3.55 8.03
CA ALA A 35 6.17 -2.45 7.66
C ALA A 35 4.71 -2.87 7.54
N THR A 36 3.83 -1.87 7.56
CA THR A 36 2.46 -1.97 7.06
C THR A 36 2.33 -1.22 5.73
N LEU A 37 1.53 -1.77 4.81
CA LEU A 37 1.19 -1.17 3.53
C LEU A 37 -0.30 -0.82 3.52
N SER A 38 -0.66 0.37 3.07
CA SER A 38 -2.03 0.73 2.73
C SER A 38 -2.10 1.24 1.29
N ILE A 39 -3.20 0.93 0.62
CA ILE A 39 -3.47 1.36 -0.74
C ILE A 39 -4.87 1.94 -0.75
N ASP A 40 -5.01 3.14 -1.30
CA ASP A 40 -6.27 3.81 -1.54
C ASP A 40 -6.42 4.03 -3.03
N SER A 41 -7.46 3.44 -3.61
CA SER A 41 -7.79 3.56 -5.03
C SER A 41 -9.28 3.38 -5.22
N ALA A 42 -9.84 4.17 -6.14
CA ALA A 42 -11.18 4.01 -6.67
C ALA A 42 -11.20 4.51 -8.10
N GLN A 43 -12.18 4.07 -8.90
CA GLN A 43 -12.33 4.58 -10.26
C GLN A 43 -12.47 6.11 -10.26
N GLY A 44 -11.63 6.78 -11.05
CA GLY A 44 -11.59 8.23 -11.20
C GLY A 44 -10.79 9.00 -10.14
N THR A 45 -10.19 8.35 -9.15
CA THR A 45 -9.51 9.04 -8.03
C THR A 45 -7.98 8.95 -8.05
N GLY A 46 -7.42 8.20 -9.00
CA GLY A 46 -6.00 7.82 -9.01
C GLY A 46 -5.71 6.72 -7.99
N THR A 47 -4.43 6.59 -7.62
CA THR A 47 -4.00 5.63 -6.59
C THR A 47 -3.04 6.31 -5.62
N THR A 48 -3.17 6.00 -4.34
CA THR A 48 -2.20 6.34 -3.32
C THR A 48 -1.72 5.06 -2.64
N VAL A 49 -0.41 4.88 -2.57
CA VAL A 49 0.24 3.75 -1.88
C VAL A 49 1.07 4.33 -0.74
N SER A 50 0.82 3.86 0.48
CA SER A 50 1.52 4.32 1.68
C SER A 50 2.18 3.14 2.39
N ILE A 51 3.43 3.32 2.82
CA ILE A 51 4.16 2.37 3.65
C ILE A 51 4.58 3.02 4.97
N HIS A 52 4.34 2.31 6.07
CA HIS A 52 4.68 2.73 7.42
C HIS A 52 5.59 1.68 8.06
N ILE A 53 6.77 2.11 8.50
CA ILE A 53 7.74 1.28 9.22
C ILE A 53 7.89 1.89 10.61
N PRO A 54 7.64 1.15 11.70
CA PRO A 54 7.95 1.61 13.05
C PRO A 54 9.46 1.89 13.16
N LEU A 55 9.83 3.04 13.71
CA LEU A 55 11.22 3.35 14.01
C LEU A 55 11.46 3.10 15.50
N ASP A 56 12.31 2.13 15.84
CA ASP A 56 12.62 1.76 17.23
C ASP A 56 13.55 2.78 17.95
N GLY A 57 13.31 4.09 17.79
CA GLY A 57 14.26 5.12 18.23
C GLY A 57 13.71 6.50 18.58
N GLY A 58 12.44 6.62 18.98
CA GLY A 58 11.90 7.92 19.41
C GLY A 58 10.70 7.80 20.33
N LEU A 59 10.98 7.75 21.64
CA LEU A 59 10.02 7.74 22.76
C LEU A 59 9.10 6.51 22.83
N LYS A 60 9.52 5.53 23.64
CA LYS A 60 8.55 4.81 24.48
C LYS A 60 8.06 5.78 25.57
N PRO A 61 6.76 5.81 25.90
CA PRO A 61 6.24 6.59 27.02
C PRO A 61 6.88 6.16 28.35
#